data_AF-X1EUU7-F1
#
_entry.id   AF-X1EUU7-F1
#
_cell.length_a   1.000
_cell.length_b   1.000
_cell.length_c   1.000
_cell.angle_alpha   90.00
_cell.angle_beta   90.00
_cell.angle_gamma   90.00
#
_symmetry.space_group_name_H-M   'P 1'
#
loop_
_entity.id
_entity.type
_entity.pdbx_description
1 polymer ?
#
loop_
_entity_poly.entity_id
_entity_poly.type
_entity_poly.pdbx_seq_one_letter_code
_entity_poly.pdbx_strand_id
1 'polypeptide(L)' 'MTAKEMREKRAALAKQARVILDKADAEKRVTTAEEREKFDGLMGEMEDLRTKIERHG' A
#
# COMPACT_ATOMS: atom_id res chain seq x y z
N MET A 1 11.55 10.94 -9.68
CA MET A 1 10.69 11.33 -8.55
C MET A 1 11.53 12.01 -7.50
N THR A 2 11.08 13.14 -7.01
CA THR A 2 11.55 13.79 -5.79
C THR A 2 11.11 13.00 -4.56
N ALA A 3 11.77 13.22 -3.41
CA ALA A 3 11.37 12.60 -2.14
C ALA A 3 9.92 12.94 -1.75
N LYS A 4 9.39 14.09 -2.18
CA LYS A 4 7.99 14.47 -1.99
C LYS A 4 7.04 13.58 -2.80
N GLU A 5 7.28 13.45 -4.11
CA GLU A 5 6.46 12.61 -4.99
C GLU A 5 6.45 11.15 -4.56
N MET A 6 7.58 10.63 -4.07
CA MET A 6 7.65 9.26 -3.54
C MET A 6 6.79 9.08 -2.28
N ARG A 7 6.78 10.06 -1.37
CA ARG A 7 5.92 10.04 -0.17
C ARG A 7 4.44 10.13 -0.54
N GLU A 8 4.09 10.95 -1.52
CA GLU A 8 2.72 11.06 -2.03
C GLU A 8 2.25 9.76 -2.66
N LYS A 9 3.09 9.12 -3.50
CA LYS A 9 2.79 7.81 -4.07
C LYS A 9 2.61 6.75 -2.99
N ARG A 10 3.49 6.72 -1.97
CA ARG A 10 3.39 5.79 -0.84
C ARG A 10 2.08 5.99 -0.06
N ALA A 11 1.66 7.24 0.16
CA ALA A 11 0.38 7.53 0.81
C ALA A 11 -0.83 7.08 -0.04
N ALA A 12 -0.76 7.21 -1.36
CA ALA A 12 -1.81 6.73 -2.26
C ALA A 12 -1.93 5.19 -2.24
N LEU A 13 -0.80 4.47 -2.22
CA LEU A 13 -0.78 3.02 -2.07
C LEU A 13 -1.36 2.58 -0.72
N ALA A 14 -1.02 3.28 0.37
CA ALA A 14 -1.57 3.00 1.70
C ALA A 14 -3.10 3.15 1.73
N LYS A 15 -3.65 4.18 1.06
CA LYS A 15 -5.10 4.34 0.92
C LYS A 15 -5.73 3.18 0.16
N GLN A 16 -5.11 2.72 -0.93
CA GLN A 16 -5.62 1.57 -1.69
C GLN A 16 -5.61 0.29 -0.85
N ALA A 17 -4.52 0.04 -0.11
CA ALA A 17 -4.42 -1.12 0.80
C ALA A 17 -5.49 -1.04 1.89
N ARG A 18 -5.75 0.16 2.42
CA ARG A 18 -6.78 0.39 3.43
C ARG A 18 -8.18 0.08 2.90
N VAL A 19 -8.50 0.47 1.67
CA VAL A 19 -9.81 0.17 1.03
C VAL A 19 -10.06 -1.33 0.95
N ILE A 20 -9.04 -2.14 0.68
CA ILE A 20 -9.17 -3.61 0.66
C ILE A 20 -9.56 -4.14 2.04
N LEU A 21 -8.88 -3.66 3.08
CA LEU A 21 -9.15 -4.07 4.46
C LEU A 21 -10.52 -3.58 4.95
N ASP A 22 -10.86 -2.31 4.70
CA ASP A 22 -12.16 -1.73 5.07
C ASP A 22 -13.31 -2.46 4.38
N LYS A 23 -13.14 -2.88 3.11
CA LYS A 23 -14.14 -3.67 2.40
C LYS A 23 -14.33 -5.04 3.07
N ALA A 24 -13.25 -5.76 3.36
CA ALA A 24 -13.34 -7.05 4.03
C ALA A 24 -13.96 -6.93 5.44
N ASP A 25 -13.59 -5.89 6.20
CA ASP A 25 -14.13 -5.60 7.53
C ASP A 25 -15.62 -5.25 7.48
N ALA A 26 -16.05 -4.39 6.54
CA ALA A 26 -17.45 -4.04 6.33
C ALA A 26 -18.31 -5.27 5.99
N GLU A 27 -17.74 -6.23 5.27
CA GLU A 27 -18.36 -7.51 4.95
C GLU A 27 -18.20 -8.56 6.06
N LYS A 28 -17.58 -8.22 7.20
CA LYS A 28 -17.28 -9.11 8.34
C LYS A 28 -16.58 -10.40 7.94
N ARG A 29 -15.71 -10.30 6.93
CA ARG A 29 -14.94 -11.42 6.39
C ARG A 29 -13.46 -11.10 6.43
N VAL A 30 -12.65 -12.13 6.29
CA VAL A 30 -11.25 -11.95 5.95
C VAL A 30 -11.11 -11.56 4.48
N THR A 31 -9.98 -10.96 4.12
CA THR A 31 -9.63 -10.69 2.72
C THR A 31 -9.63 -11.99 1.93
N THR A 32 -10.14 -11.95 0.69
CA THR A 32 -10.03 -13.09 -0.24
C THR A 32 -8.57 -13.33 -0.64
N ALA A 33 -8.30 -14.46 -1.29
CA ALA A 33 -6.96 -14.73 -1.83
C ALA A 33 -6.49 -13.64 -2.80
N GLU A 34 -7.37 -13.19 -3.70
CA GLU A 34 -7.09 -12.11 -4.66
C GLU A 34 -6.85 -10.76 -3.97
N GLU A 35 -7.69 -10.43 -2.98
CA GLU A 35 -7.54 -9.19 -2.20
C GLU A 35 -6.25 -9.21 -1.39
N ARG A 36 -5.86 -10.36 -0.86
CA ARG A 36 -4.63 -10.54 -0.12
C ARG A 36 -3.40 -10.42 -1.02
N GLU A 37 -3.40 -11.07 -2.19
CA GLU A 37 -2.31 -10.93 -3.17
C GLU A 37 -2.14 -9.45 -3.57
N LYS A 38 -3.25 -8.76 -3.81
CA LYS A 38 -3.24 -7.32 -4.11
C LYS A 38 -2.71 -6.49 -2.94
N PHE A 39 -3.14 -6.79 -1.71
CA PHE A 39 -2.66 -6.11 -0.51
C PHE A 39 -1.15 -6.30 -0.33
N ASP A 40 -0.66 -7.54 -0.46
CA ASP A 40 0.76 -7.88 -0.33
C ASP A 40 1.60 -7.16 -1.39
N GLY A 41 1.11 -7.08 -2.63
CA GLY A 41 1.75 -6.29 -3.70
C GLY A 41 1.85 -4.79 -3.37
N LEU A 42 0.76 -4.20 -2.87
CA LEU A 42 0.74 -2.79 -2.44
C LEU A 42 1.72 -2.54 -1.29
N MET A 43 1.83 -3.47 -0.35
CA MET A 43 2.78 -3.40 0.76
C MET A 43 4.23 -3.45 0.26
N GLY A 44 4.54 -4.34 -0.68
CA GLY A 44 5.85 -4.41 -1.33
C GLY A 44 6.24 -3.11 -2.03
N GLU A 45 5.34 -2.54 -2.83
CA GLU A 45 5.59 -1.25 -3.50
C GLU A 45 5.80 -0.10 -2.49
N MET A 46 5.10 -0.11 -1.36
CA MET A 46 5.27 0.89 -0.30
C MET A 46 6.62 0.76 0.41
N GLU A 47 7.12 -0.46 0.64
CA GLU A 47 8.45 -0.70 1.21
C GLU A 47 9.56 -0.32 0.24
N ASP A 48 9.40 -0.60 -1.05
CA ASP A 48 10.33 -0.14 -2.09
C ASP A 48 10.42 1.39 -2.14
N LEU A 49 9.27 2.07 -2.07
CA LEU A 49 9.25 3.54 -2.00
C LEU A 49 9.88 4.05 -0.72
N ARG A 50 9.64 3.40 0.44
CA ARG A 50 10.29 3.76 1.70
C ARG A 50 11.81 3.69 1.56
N THR A 51 12.32 2.57 1.07
CA THR A 51 13.75 2.34 0.89
C THR A 51 14.38 3.34 -0.09
N LYS A 52 13.69 3.68 -1.18
CA LYS A 52 14.13 4.72 -2.13
C LYS A 52 14.16 6.11 -1.48
N ILE A 53 13.15 6.45 -0.68
CA ILE A 53 13.14 7.73 0.06
C ILE A 53 14.28 7.77 1.07
N GLU A 54 14.53 6.70 1.82
CA GLU A 54 15.63 6.64 2.81
C GLU A 54 17.01 6.75 2.15
N ARG A 55 17.18 6.16 0.95
CA ARG A 55 18.46 6.18 0.22
C ARG A 55 18.74 7.51 -0.51
N HIS A 56 17.70 8.26 -0.85
CA HIS A 56 17.79 9.49 -1.65
C HIS A 56 17.33 10.75 -0.90
N GLY A 57 17.04 10.63 0.40
CA GLY A 57 16.49 11.68 1.26
C GLY A 57 17.50 12.34 2.16
#